data_AF-A0A9E1ACN8-F1
#
_entry.id   AF-A0A9E1ACN8-F1
#
_cell.length_a   1.000
_cell.length_b   1.000
_cell.length_c   1.000
_cell.angle_alpha   90.00
_cell.angle_beta   90.00
_cell.angle_gamma   90.00
#
_symmetry.space_group_name_H-M   'P 1'
#
loop_
_entity.id
_entity.type
_entity.pdbx_description
1 polymer ?
#
loop_
_entity_poly.entity_id
_entity_poly.type
_entity_poly.pdbx_seq_one_letter_code
_entity_poly.pdbx_strand_id
1 'polypeptide(L)'
;MLFFGKRKSAPLVQSSAEDWRKQWQDLVPPECRNVPVTVDGKTMTAYVQINHFVMMLQDGLLMQQGFFDVCAHFQRAGYHVVWLMRCTQDIAGGYLKLRKESGNECLWKWRKPTTNFGRWTSDNRYVTILLQYKPAPDGDLSRCTEHILQRVQWAESNDNSKMVPGRTEFATVGAPGTPAELSNWLHGGFMSSEL
;
A
#
# COMPACT_ATOMS: atom_id res chain seq x y z
N MET A 1 -42.48 10.44 -11.71
CA MET A 1 -41.20 9.71 -11.91
C MET A 1 -40.09 10.49 -11.20
N LEU A 2 -39.54 9.95 -10.12
CA LEU A 2 -38.41 10.58 -9.41
C LEU A 2 -37.11 10.16 -10.09
N PHE A 3 -36.48 11.10 -10.79
CA PHE A 3 -35.14 10.94 -11.33
C PHE A 3 -34.12 11.03 -10.19
N PHE A 4 -33.60 9.89 -9.75
CA PHE A 4 -32.39 9.85 -8.91
C PHE A 4 -31.19 10.22 -9.79
N GLY A 5 -30.96 11.53 -9.95
CA GLY A 5 -29.72 12.03 -10.52
C GLY A 5 -28.56 11.55 -9.67
N LYS A 6 -27.68 10.72 -10.25
CA LYS A 6 -26.37 10.42 -9.63
C LYS A 6 -25.70 11.77 -9.36
N ARG A 7 -25.49 12.13 -8.09
CA ARG A 7 -24.58 13.23 -7.73
C ARG A 7 -23.26 12.93 -8.43
N LYS A 8 -22.87 13.77 -9.40
CA LYS A 8 -21.50 13.78 -9.91
C LYS A 8 -20.63 14.10 -8.70
N SER A 9 -19.91 13.11 -8.19
CA SER A 9 -18.87 13.36 -7.18
C SER A 9 -17.90 14.37 -7.75
N ALA A 10 -17.41 15.30 -6.93
CA ALA A 10 -16.32 16.18 -7.33
C ALA A 10 -15.18 15.32 -7.90
N PRO A 11 -14.48 15.77 -8.96
CA PRO A 11 -13.32 15.06 -9.47
C PRO A 11 -12.33 14.79 -8.33
N LEU A 12 -11.80 13.57 -8.25
CA LEU A 12 -10.71 13.29 -7.32
C LEU A 12 -9.52 14.17 -7.73
N VAL A 13 -9.17 15.12 -6.87
CA VAL A 13 -7.93 15.90 -7.01
C VAL A 13 -6.84 15.11 -6.28
N GLN A 14 -5.79 14.73 -7.01
CA GLN A 14 -4.64 14.03 -6.46
C GLN A 14 -3.37 14.45 -7.20
N SER A 15 -2.23 14.35 -6.51
CA SER A 15 -0.91 14.66 -7.06
C SER A 15 -0.50 13.67 -8.16
N SER A 16 0.47 14.07 -8.99
CA SER A 16 1.05 13.17 -9.99
C SER A 16 1.70 11.94 -9.33
N ALA A 17 1.91 10.87 -10.09
CA ALA A 17 2.61 9.68 -9.61
C ALA A 17 4.02 10.01 -9.07
N GLU A 18 4.69 10.97 -9.72
CA GLU A 18 6.04 11.39 -9.35
C GLU A 18 6.05 12.22 -8.07
N ASP A 19 5.16 13.22 -7.97
CA ASP A 19 5.05 14.06 -6.77
C ASP A 19 4.66 13.23 -5.55
N TRP A 20 3.73 12.29 -5.74
CA TRP A 20 3.37 11.33 -4.71
C TRP A 20 4.56 10.47 -4.28
N ARG A 21 5.34 9.93 -5.22
CA ARG A 21 6.54 9.16 -4.87
C ARG A 21 7.54 10.00 -4.08
N LYS A 22 7.82 11.23 -4.56
CA LYS A 22 8.71 12.18 -3.87
C LYS A 22 8.24 12.44 -2.45
N GLN A 23 6.95 12.71 -2.26
CA GLN A 23 6.35 12.95 -0.95
C GLN A 23 6.60 11.81 0.05
N TRP A 24 6.46 10.55 -0.38
CA TRP A 24 6.75 9.40 0.48
C TRP A 24 8.24 9.13 0.67
N GLN A 25 9.08 9.46 -0.31
CA GLN A 25 10.54 9.39 -0.17
C GLN A 25 11.08 10.46 0.78
N ASP A 26 10.38 11.58 0.94
CA ASP A 26 10.73 12.64 1.88
C ASP A 26 10.61 12.22 3.35
N LEU A 27 10.01 11.05 3.65
CA LEU A 27 10.04 10.44 4.97
C LEU A 27 11.46 10.09 5.45
N VAL A 28 12.42 9.96 4.54
CA VAL A 28 13.79 9.55 4.87
C VAL A 28 14.82 10.54 4.28
N PRO A 29 16.06 10.56 4.82
CA PRO A 29 17.15 11.34 4.24
C PRO A 29 17.45 10.98 2.76
N PRO A 30 18.03 11.89 1.95
CA PRO A 30 18.31 11.65 0.54
C PRO A 30 19.10 10.38 0.21
N GLU A 31 20.08 10.03 1.05
CA GLU A 31 20.90 8.82 0.93
C GLU A 31 20.11 7.52 1.06
N CYS A 32 18.92 7.58 1.67
CA CYS A 32 18.00 6.46 1.85
C CYS A 32 17.00 6.33 0.69
N ARG A 33 17.08 7.16 -0.36
CA ARG A 33 16.10 7.21 -1.45
C ARG A 33 16.65 6.57 -2.72
N ASN A 34 15.84 5.78 -3.42
CA ASN A 34 16.21 5.11 -4.67
C ASN A 34 17.49 4.26 -4.54
N VAL A 35 17.59 3.48 -3.46
CA VAL A 35 18.79 2.70 -3.14
C VAL A 35 18.83 1.42 -3.97
N PRO A 36 19.88 1.18 -4.78
CA PRO A 36 20.06 -0.07 -5.50
C PRO A 36 20.50 -1.19 -4.56
N VAL A 37 19.87 -2.36 -4.67
CA VAL A 37 20.19 -3.57 -3.90
C VAL A 37 20.50 -4.70 -4.87
N THR A 38 21.72 -5.22 -4.79
CA THR A 38 22.19 -6.32 -5.64
C THR A 38 22.21 -7.64 -4.87
N VAL A 39 21.54 -8.66 -5.41
CA VAL A 39 21.48 -10.03 -4.89
C VAL A 39 21.63 -10.99 -6.07
N ASP A 40 22.49 -11.99 -5.95
CA ASP A 40 22.71 -13.02 -6.99
C ASP A 40 22.96 -12.44 -8.40
N GLY A 41 23.66 -11.30 -8.49
CA GLY A 41 23.95 -10.61 -9.76
C GLY A 41 22.77 -9.84 -10.37
N LYS A 42 21.60 -9.81 -9.71
CA LYS A 42 20.45 -8.98 -10.08
C LYS A 42 20.42 -7.72 -9.21
N THR A 43 20.14 -6.56 -9.80
CA THR A 43 19.95 -5.31 -9.05
C THR A 43 18.50 -4.87 -9.15
N MET A 44 17.90 -4.52 -8.00
CA MET A 44 16.60 -3.84 -7.93
C MET A 44 16.73 -2.57 -7.07
N THR A 45 16.02 -1.52 -7.45
CA THR A 45 16.04 -0.25 -6.72
C THR A 45 14.85 -0.16 -5.78
N ALA A 46 15.12 -0.02 -4.48
CA ALA A 46 14.09 0.31 -3.49
C ALA A 46 13.83 1.82 -3.51
N TYR A 47 12.57 2.25 -3.43
CA TYR A 47 12.27 3.69 -3.39
C TYR A 47 12.75 4.33 -2.09
N VAL A 48 12.62 3.60 -0.99
CA VAL A 48 13.19 3.96 0.32
C VAL A 48 13.91 2.74 0.88
N GLN A 49 15.09 2.94 1.45
CA GLN A 49 15.79 1.96 2.27
C GLN A 49 16.27 2.66 3.54
N ILE A 50 15.82 2.18 4.69
CA ILE A 50 16.23 2.69 6.00
C ILE A 50 16.15 1.57 7.04
N ASN A 51 17.15 1.48 7.91
CA ASN A 51 17.30 0.34 8.82
C ASN A 51 17.19 -1.00 8.07
N HIS A 52 16.39 -1.93 8.59
CA HIS A 52 16.11 -3.22 7.96
C HIS A 52 14.89 -3.16 7.03
N PHE A 53 14.38 -1.97 6.69
CA PHE A 53 13.23 -1.81 5.79
C PHE A 53 13.67 -1.39 4.39
N VAL A 54 12.95 -1.93 3.41
CA VAL A 54 12.80 -1.31 2.10
C VAL A 54 11.33 -0.97 1.88
N MET A 55 11.03 0.16 1.25
CA MET A 55 9.68 0.49 0.83
C MET A 55 9.57 0.57 -0.69
N MET A 56 8.59 -0.14 -1.23
CA MET A 56 8.17 -0.06 -2.62
C MET A 56 6.94 0.84 -2.71
N LEU A 57 6.99 1.80 -3.65
CA LEU A 57 5.93 2.77 -3.88
C LEU A 57 5.24 2.45 -5.19
N GLN A 58 3.94 2.27 -5.12
CA GLN A 58 3.13 1.96 -6.28
C GLN A 58 1.92 2.88 -6.39
N ASP A 59 1.88 3.60 -7.51
CA ASP A 59 0.74 4.43 -7.87
C ASP A 59 -0.32 3.60 -8.60
N GLY A 60 -1.48 3.44 -7.97
CA GLY A 60 -2.51 2.52 -8.43
C GLY A 60 -2.13 1.06 -8.19
N LEU A 61 -2.75 0.18 -8.95
CA LEU A 61 -2.68 -1.25 -8.71
C LEU A 61 -1.48 -1.90 -9.46
N LEU A 62 -0.84 -2.85 -8.78
CA LEU A 62 0.28 -3.75 -9.15
C LEU A 62 0.41 -4.12 -10.64
N MET A 63 1.20 -3.34 -11.39
CA MET A 63 1.68 -3.72 -12.73
C MET A 63 3.15 -4.14 -12.77
N GLN A 64 3.87 -4.12 -11.64
CA GLN A 64 5.30 -4.40 -11.67
C GLN A 64 5.58 -5.91 -11.75
N GLN A 65 6.71 -6.25 -12.37
CA GLN A 65 7.39 -7.56 -12.31
C GLN A 65 7.07 -8.25 -10.99
N GLY A 66 6.58 -9.50 -11.07
CA GLY A 66 5.72 -10.12 -10.05
C GLY A 66 6.03 -9.66 -8.64
N PHE A 67 5.08 -9.01 -7.96
CA PHE A 67 5.17 -8.55 -6.56
C PHE A 67 6.05 -9.46 -5.68
N PHE A 68 5.83 -10.77 -5.79
CA PHE A 68 6.56 -11.80 -5.06
C PHE A 68 8.04 -11.90 -5.44
N ASP A 69 8.42 -11.71 -6.70
CA ASP A 69 9.81 -11.68 -7.14
C ASP A 69 10.56 -10.47 -6.55
N VAL A 70 9.91 -9.30 -6.52
CA VAL A 70 10.49 -8.10 -5.91
C VAL A 70 10.61 -8.27 -4.40
N CYS A 71 9.56 -8.77 -3.75
CA CYS A 71 9.61 -9.07 -2.32
C CYS A 71 10.70 -10.08 -2.00
N ALA A 72 10.76 -11.20 -2.73
CA ALA A 72 11.76 -12.24 -2.55
C ALA A 72 13.19 -11.72 -2.74
N HIS A 73 13.41 -10.82 -3.71
CA HIS A 73 14.70 -10.18 -3.93
C HIS A 73 15.20 -9.44 -2.69
N PHE A 74 14.37 -8.56 -2.12
CA PHE A 74 14.73 -7.79 -0.94
C PHE A 74 14.76 -8.62 0.33
N GLN A 75 13.89 -9.62 0.46
CA GLN A 75 13.93 -10.56 1.58
C GLN A 75 15.24 -11.37 1.60
N ARG A 76 15.75 -11.80 0.44
CA ARG A 76 17.08 -12.44 0.35
C ARG A 76 18.22 -11.49 0.76
N ALA A 77 18.06 -10.20 0.53
CA ALA A 77 18.99 -9.18 1.03
C ALA A 77 18.81 -8.88 2.54
N GLY A 78 17.87 -9.54 3.23
CA GLY A 78 17.65 -9.38 4.67
C GLY A 78 16.69 -8.25 5.06
N TYR A 79 15.95 -7.68 4.10
CA TYR A 79 15.02 -6.59 4.36
C TYR A 79 13.59 -7.05 4.64
N HIS A 80 12.91 -6.31 5.51
CA HIS A 80 11.45 -6.26 5.58
C HIS A 80 10.93 -5.32 4.47
N VAL A 81 10.05 -5.83 3.63
CA VAL A 81 9.49 -5.07 2.50
C VAL A 81 8.18 -4.42 2.90
N VAL A 82 8.10 -3.10 2.82
CA VAL A 82 6.85 -2.33 2.93
C VAL A 82 6.37 -2.00 1.52
N TRP A 83 5.22 -2.54 1.12
CA TRP A 83 4.63 -2.24 -0.19
C TRP A 83 3.48 -1.27 -0.02
N LEU A 84 3.72 0.01 -0.32
CA LEU A 84 2.73 1.08 -0.19
C LEU A 84 2.04 1.32 -1.53
N MET A 85 0.73 1.10 -1.57
CA MET A 85 -0.13 1.24 -2.74
C MET A 85 -1.04 2.47 -2.59
N ARG A 86 -0.96 3.41 -3.54
CA ARG A 86 -1.96 4.48 -3.65
C ARG A 86 -3.23 3.96 -4.30
N CYS A 87 -4.29 3.76 -3.52
CA CYS A 87 -5.55 3.19 -3.99
C CYS A 87 -6.68 4.22 -4.12
N THR A 88 -6.39 5.52 -3.95
CA THR A 88 -7.37 6.62 -4.01
C THR A 88 -8.17 6.62 -5.31
N GLN A 89 -7.49 6.46 -6.44
CA GLN A 89 -8.12 6.40 -7.76
C GLN A 89 -8.94 5.12 -7.95
N ASP A 90 -8.48 3.99 -7.42
CA ASP A 90 -9.19 2.71 -7.53
C ASP A 90 -10.48 2.72 -6.73
N ILE A 91 -10.47 3.39 -5.57
CA ILE A 91 -11.65 3.62 -4.76
C ILE A 91 -12.61 4.57 -5.48
N ALA A 92 -12.12 5.73 -5.96
CA ALA A 92 -12.93 6.70 -6.68
C ALA A 92 -13.55 6.13 -7.97
N GLY A 93 -12.79 5.31 -8.71
CA GLY A 93 -13.24 4.61 -9.92
C GLY A 93 -14.10 3.37 -9.65
N GLY A 94 -14.27 2.97 -8.39
CA GLY A 94 -15.07 1.81 -7.98
C GLY A 94 -14.44 0.46 -8.30
N TYR A 95 -13.14 0.42 -8.57
CA TYR A 95 -12.32 -0.79 -8.73
C TYR A 95 -12.11 -1.49 -7.39
N LEU A 96 -11.87 -0.71 -6.34
CA LEU A 96 -11.79 -1.16 -4.94
C LEU A 96 -13.01 -0.62 -4.17
N LYS A 97 -13.76 -1.50 -3.51
CA LYS A 97 -15.00 -1.12 -2.81
C LYS A 97 -15.00 -1.60 -1.37
N LEU A 98 -15.23 -0.68 -0.44
CA LEU A 98 -15.47 -1.02 0.97
C LEU A 98 -16.77 -1.83 1.12
N ARG A 99 -16.70 -2.95 1.83
CA ARG A 99 -17.82 -3.87 2.09
C ARG A 99 -18.31 -3.78 3.52
N LYS A 100 -17.38 -3.75 4.46
CA LYS A 100 -17.63 -3.67 5.90
C LYS A 100 -16.51 -2.85 6.52
N GLU A 101 -16.88 -2.07 7.52
CA GLU A 101 -15.97 -1.32 8.39
C GLU A 101 -16.41 -1.58 9.84
N SER A 102 -15.44 -1.81 10.72
CA SER A 102 -15.68 -2.08 12.14
C SER A 102 -14.49 -1.54 12.93
N GLY A 103 -14.64 -0.36 13.53
CA GLY A 103 -13.51 0.33 14.13
C GLY A 103 -12.40 0.58 13.10
N ASN A 104 -11.18 0.11 13.39
CA ASN A 104 -10.03 0.23 12.50
C ASN A 104 -9.91 -0.92 11.47
N GLU A 105 -10.85 -1.85 11.47
CA GLU A 105 -10.86 -2.97 10.53
C GLU A 105 -11.75 -2.67 9.31
N CYS A 106 -11.24 -2.99 8.13
CA CYS A 106 -12.00 -2.85 6.88
C CYS A 106 -11.90 -4.11 6.03
N LEU A 107 -13.06 -4.54 5.51
CA LEU A 107 -13.17 -5.55 4.46
C LEU A 107 -13.39 -4.85 3.13
N TRP A 108 -12.45 -5.03 2.22
CA TRP A 108 -12.50 -4.49 0.87
C TRP A 108 -12.81 -5.58 -0.14
N LYS A 109 -13.55 -5.22 -1.19
CA LYS A 109 -13.81 -6.07 -2.34
C LYS A 109 -13.25 -5.45 -3.59
N TRP A 110 -12.52 -6.26 -4.33
CA TRP A 110 -11.98 -5.86 -5.61
C TRP A 110 -12.94 -6.24 -6.73
N ARG A 111 -13.48 -5.22 -7.40
CA ARG A 111 -14.48 -5.38 -8.45
C ARG A 111 -13.85 -5.65 -9.81
N LYS A 112 -12.71 -5.01 -10.09
CA LYS A 112 -11.98 -5.10 -11.36
C LYS A 112 -10.47 -5.12 -11.09
N PRO A 113 -9.85 -6.28 -10.76
CA PRO A 113 -8.41 -6.45 -10.68
C PRO A 113 -7.81 -6.10 -12.00
N THR A 114 -7.00 -5.06 -11.98
CA THR A 114 -6.01 -4.76 -13.01
C THR A 114 -4.71 -5.52 -12.73
N THR A 115 -4.67 -6.39 -11.71
CA THR A 115 -3.44 -6.95 -11.14
C THR A 115 -3.56 -8.40 -10.69
N ASN A 116 -2.49 -9.16 -10.85
CA ASN A 116 -2.35 -10.53 -10.37
C ASN A 116 -1.63 -10.52 -9.01
N PHE A 117 -2.41 -10.42 -7.95
CA PHE A 117 -1.93 -10.78 -6.62
C PHE A 117 -2.34 -12.24 -6.34
N GLY A 118 -1.48 -13.02 -5.69
CA GLY A 118 -1.87 -14.35 -5.24
C GLY A 118 -2.73 -14.26 -3.98
N ARG A 119 -3.06 -15.41 -3.40
CA ARG A 119 -3.52 -15.45 -2.01
C ARG A 119 -2.45 -14.84 -1.10
N TRP A 120 -2.87 -14.05 -0.12
CA TRP A 120 -1.98 -13.40 0.82
C TRP A 120 -2.48 -13.52 2.24
N THR A 121 -1.54 -13.69 3.13
CA THR A 121 -1.73 -13.71 4.57
C THR A 121 -0.58 -12.94 5.21
N SER A 122 -0.86 -12.24 6.30
CA SER A 122 0.11 -11.43 7.05
C SER A 122 1.16 -12.25 7.80
N ASP A 123 1.08 -13.57 7.75
CA ASP A 123 2.11 -14.51 8.19
C ASP A 123 3.33 -14.61 7.24
N ASN A 124 3.28 -13.92 6.09
CA ASN A 124 4.44 -13.72 5.22
C ASN A 124 5.50 -12.88 5.95
N ARG A 125 6.49 -13.58 6.54
CA ARG A 125 7.30 -13.11 7.68
C ARG A 125 8.14 -11.84 7.50
N TYR A 126 8.18 -11.19 6.34
CA TYR A 126 9.00 -9.99 6.13
C TYR A 126 8.42 -9.05 5.08
N VAL A 127 7.10 -9.04 4.91
CA VAL A 127 6.45 -8.17 3.92
C VAL A 127 5.16 -7.61 4.50
N THR A 128 5.01 -6.30 4.43
CA THR A 128 3.82 -5.56 4.85
C THR A 128 3.23 -4.84 3.65
N ILE A 129 1.94 -5.03 3.38
CA ILE A 129 1.23 -4.27 2.35
C ILE A 129 0.40 -3.18 3.02
N LEU A 130 0.58 -1.94 2.58
CA LEU A 130 -0.16 -0.77 3.03
C LEU A 130 -0.97 -0.21 1.87
N LEU A 131 -2.24 0.04 2.12
CA LEU A 131 -3.13 0.76 1.22
C LEU A 131 -3.22 2.20 1.71
N GLN A 132 -2.85 3.15 0.86
CA GLN A 132 -3.26 4.53 1.02
C GLN A 132 -4.66 4.68 0.43
N TYR A 133 -5.67 4.74 1.30
CA TYR A 133 -7.09 4.73 0.92
C TYR A 133 -7.73 6.13 0.86
N LYS A 134 -7.02 7.16 1.33
CA LYS A 134 -7.37 8.58 1.22
C LYS A 134 -6.19 9.38 0.63
N PRO A 135 -6.44 10.52 -0.04
CA PRO A 135 -5.37 11.42 -0.46
C PRO A 135 -4.48 11.79 0.74
N ALA A 136 -3.17 11.86 0.50
CA ALA A 136 -2.25 12.35 1.50
C ALA A 136 -2.39 13.89 1.55
N PRO A 137 -2.38 14.51 2.74
CA PRO A 137 -2.36 15.95 2.83
C PRO A 137 -1.03 16.48 2.27
N ASP A 138 -1.03 17.75 1.86
CA ASP A 138 0.20 18.43 1.49
C ASP A 138 1.11 18.65 2.72
N GLY A 139 2.42 18.72 2.49
CA GLY A 139 3.40 18.97 3.54
C GLY A 139 4.08 17.72 4.09
N ASP A 140 4.69 17.87 5.27
CA ASP A 140 5.55 16.88 5.89
C ASP A 140 4.76 15.68 6.45
N LEU A 141 4.85 14.55 5.75
CA LEU A 141 4.18 13.31 6.13
C LEU A 141 4.68 12.74 7.46
N SER A 142 5.91 13.02 7.88
CA SER A 142 6.42 12.49 9.16
C SER A 142 5.64 13.00 10.38
N ARG A 143 4.88 14.08 10.20
CA ARG A 143 4.02 14.70 11.22
C ARG A 143 2.53 14.50 10.95
N CYS A 144 2.17 13.82 9.87
CA CYS A 144 0.78 13.60 9.50
C CYS A 144 0.13 12.54 10.38
N THR A 145 -0.89 12.94 11.14
CA THR A 145 -1.69 12.08 12.01
C THR A 145 -3.03 11.69 11.38
N GLU A 146 -3.26 12.01 10.11
CA GLU A 146 -4.49 11.62 9.43
C GLU A 146 -4.47 10.12 9.11
N HIS A 147 -5.56 9.43 9.45
CA HIS A 147 -5.72 8.01 9.12
C HIS A 147 -6.04 7.87 7.63
N ILE A 148 -4.98 7.66 6.85
CA ILE A 148 -5.00 7.49 5.40
C ILE A 148 -4.39 6.15 4.95
N LEU A 149 -3.82 5.38 5.88
CA LEU A 149 -3.20 4.08 5.63
C LEU A 149 -4.01 2.94 6.25
N GLN A 150 -3.96 1.79 5.59
CA GLN A 150 -4.54 0.55 6.07
C GLN A 150 -3.62 -0.62 5.72
N ARG A 151 -3.25 -1.43 6.70
CA ARG A 151 -2.40 -2.60 6.51
C ARG A 151 -3.22 -3.82 6.14
N VAL A 152 -2.85 -4.51 5.07
CA VAL A 152 -3.50 -5.76 4.63
C VAL A 152 -3.13 -6.90 5.59
N GLN A 153 -4.14 -7.53 6.19
CA GLN A 153 -3.99 -8.75 7.00
C GLN A 153 -4.07 -10.01 6.15
N TRP A 154 -4.97 -10.04 5.18
CA TRP A 154 -5.10 -11.12 4.22
C TRP A 154 -5.77 -10.64 2.93
N ALA A 155 -5.50 -11.35 1.85
CA ALA A 155 -6.18 -11.23 0.57
C ALA A 155 -6.54 -12.63 0.07
N GLU A 156 -7.79 -12.84 -0.31
CA GLU A 156 -8.24 -14.12 -0.82
C GLU A 156 -9.04 -13.92 -2.11
N SER A 157 -8.79 -14.81 -3.07
CA SER A 157 -9.61 -14.96 -4.25
C SER A 157 -10.13 -16.39 -4.33
N ASN A 158 -11.29 -16.59 -4.95
CA ASN A 158 -11.82 -17.92 -5.19
C ASN A 158 -10.89 -18.82 -6.04
N ASP A 159 -9.92 -18.24 -6.73
CA ASP A 159 -8.83 -18.96 -7.39
C ASP A 159 -7.51 -18.64 -6.68
N ASN A 160 -6.88 -19.65 -6.09
CA ASN A 160 -5.63 -19.47 -5.35
C ASN A 160 -4.43 -19.08 -6.23
N SER A 161 -4.55 -19.22 -7.55
CA SER A 161 -3.50 -18.86 -8.50
C SER A 161 -3.59 -17.42 -9.02
N LYS A 162 -4.76 -16.77 -8.88
CA LYS A 162 -4.99 -15.44 -9.45
C LYS A 162 -6.15 -14.68 -8.82
N MET A 163 -6.09 -13.36 -8.87
CA MET A 163 -7.23 -12.51 -8.53
C MET A 163 -8.34 -12.61 -9.56
N VAL A 164 -9.54 -12.93 -9.12
CA VAL A 164 -10.74 -12.94 -9.96
C VAL A 164 -11.61 -11.71 -9.69
N PRO A 165 -11.92 -10.89 -10.72
CA PRO A 165 -12.83 -9.76 -10.59
C PRO A 165 -14.13 -10.07 -9.86
N GLY A 166 -14.44 -9.28 -8.84
CA GLY A 166 -15.67 -9.43 -8.07
C GLY A 166 -15.72 -10.68 -7.18
N ARG A 167 -14.62 -11.45 -7.08
CA ARG A 167 -14.46 -12.62 -6.22
C ARG A 167 -13.18 -12.56 -5.39
N THR A 168 -12.60 -11.37 -5.27
CA THR A 168 -11.46 -11.14 -4.40
C THR A 168 -11.82 -10.16 -3.29
N GLU A 169 -11.48 -10.53 -2.06
CA GLU A 169 -11.63 -9.70 -0.88
C GLU A 169 -10.31 -9.58 -0.11
N PHE A 170 -10.19 -8.50 0.65
CA PHE A 170 -9.01 -8.20 1.48
C PHE A 170 -9.48 -7.66 2.82
N ALA A 171 -8.93 -8.20 3.91
CA ALA A 171 -9.07 -7.56 5.22
C ALA A 171 -7.88 -6.68 5.51
N THR A 172 -8.17 -5.56 6.16
CA THR A 172 -7.18 -4.57 6.54
C THR A 172 -7.41 -4.11 7.98
N VAL A 173 -6.34 -3.65 8.61
CA VAL A 173 -6.33 -3.00 9.94
C VAL A 173 -5.67 -1.63 9.85
N GLY A 174 -6.05 -0.73 10.76
CA GLY A 174 -5.58 0.66 10.78
C GLY A 174 -4.22 0.88 11.44
N ALA A 175 -3.30 -0.10 11.46
CA ALA A 175 -1.97 0.05 12.08
C ALA A 175 -0.86 -0.49 11.15
N PRO A 176 0.11 0.35 10.70
CA PRO A 176 0.11 1.81 10.82
C PRO A 176 -1.06 2.42 10.04
N GLY A 177 -1.76 3.37 10.66
CA GLY A 177 -2.91 4.07 10.10
C GLY A 177 -2.55 5.44 9.54
N THR A 178 -1.46 6.02 10.04
CA THR A 178 -1.00 7.36 9.67
C THR A 178 0.40 7.34 9.05
N PRO A 179 0.77 8.35 8.23
CA PRO A 179 2.12 8.46 7.71
C PRO A 179 3.17 8.70 8.80
N ALA A 180 2.82 9.39 9.89
CA ALA A 180 3.69 9.56 11.05
C ALA A 180 4.00 8.23 11.75
N GLU A 181 3.01 7.36 11.94
CA GLU A 181 3.23 6.02 12.49
C GLU A 181 4.11 5.16 11.58
N LEU A 182 3.90 5.22 10.26
CA LEU A 182 4.78 4.53 9.30
C LEU A 182 6.20 5.07 9.39
N SER A 183 6.38 6.39 9.44
CA SER A 183 7.69 7.01 9.61
C SER A 183 8.38 6.55 10.88
N ASN A 184 7.69 6.59 12.03
CA ASN A 184 8.21 6.10 13.30
C ASN A 184 8.65 4.63 13.21
N TRP A 185 7.82 3.77 12.59
CA TRP A 185 8.15 2.37 12.40
C TRP A 185 9.39 2.15 11.52
N LEU A 186 9.49 2.85 10.40
CA LEU A 186 10.66 2.81 9.51
C LEU A 186 11.96 3.23 10.23
N HIS A 187 11.86 4.16 11.19
CA HIS A 187 12.98 4.62 12.01
C HIS A 187 13.26 3.74 13.24
N GLY A 188 12.63 2.57 13.36
CA GLY A 188 12.88 1.60 14.43
C GLY A 188 11.97 1.76 15.66
N GLY A 189 10.97 2.64 15.60
CA GLY A 189 9.92 2.74 16.60
C GLY A 189 8.95 1.55 16.54
N PHE A 190 8.25 1.28 17.65
CA PHE A 190 7.19 0.29 17.69
C PHE A 190 5.96 0.77 16.92
N MET A 191 5.26 -0.13 16.22
CA MET A 191 3.91 0.17 15.74
C MET A 191 2.97 0.26 16.94
N SER A 192 2.10 1.27 16.99
CA SER A 192 1.04 1.35 18.00
C SER A 192 0.24 0.04 17.99
N SER A 193 0.16 -0.61 19.14
CA SER A 193 -0.40 -1.95 19.30
C SER A 193 -1.90 -1.93 19.58
N GLU A 194 -2.64 -0.94 19.08
CA GLU A 194 -4.10 -1.00 19.18
C GLU A 194 -4.63 -2.06 18.21
N LEU A 195 -4.58 -3.31 18.70
CA LEU A 195 -5.32 -4.49 18.26
C LEU A 195 -6.79 -4.36 18.67
#